data_AF-A0A379X098-F1
#
_entry.id   AF-A0A379X098-F1
#
_cell.length_a   1.000
_cell.length_b   1.000
_cell.length_c   1.000
_cell.angle_alpha   90.00
_cell.angle_beta   90.00
_cell.angle_gamma   90.00
#
_symmetry.space_group_name_H-M   'P 1'
#
loop_
_entity.id
_entity.type
_entity.pdbx_description
1 polymer ?
#
loop_
_entity_poly.entity_id
_entity_poly.type
_entity_poly.pdbx_seq_one_letter_code
_entity_poly.pdbx_strand_id
1 'polypeptide(L)'
;MANMVWRRKKTLVDSIRKEVAQEGGSVLLLSGGDINTGVPESDLQDAEPDFRGMNLIGYDAMAVGNHEFDNPLTVLRQQEKWAKFPFLSANIYQKSTGERLFKPWAIFTRQDIKIAVIGLTTDDTAKIGNPEYFTDIEFRKPAEEAKVVIQELNMNEKPDVIIATTHMGHYDNGDHGSNAPGDVEIGA
;
A
#
# COMPACT_ATOMS: atom_id res chain seq x y z
N MET A 1 -15.31 17.34 8.86
CA MET A 1 -15.16 17.52 7.39
C MET A 1 -14.83 16.22 6.64
N ALA A 2 -14.25 15.21 7.28
CA ALA A 2 -13.89 13.90 6.69
C ALA A 2 -15.01 13.22 5.86
N ASN A 3 -16.26 13.21 6.35
CA ASN A 3 -17.39 12.61 5.64
C ASN A 3 -17.66 13.22 4.25
N MET A 4 -17.33 14.48 4.01
CA MET A 4 -17.54 15.12 2.72
C MET A 4 -16.46 14.73 1.70
N VAL A 5 -15.20 14.59 2.15
CA VAL A 5 -14.08 14.16 1.30
C VAL A 5 -14.29 12.72 0.83
N TRP A 6 -14.61 11.81 1.75
CA TRP A 6 -14.86 10.40 1.41
C TRP A 6 -16.07 10.24 0.47
N ARG A 7 -17.13 11.04 0.65
CA ARG A 7 -18.28 11.06 -0.29
C ARG A 7 -17.88 11.55 -1.68
N ARG A 8 -17.11 12.63 -1.80
CA ARG A 8 -16.65 13.13 -3.10
C ARG A 8 -15.75 12.13 -3.81
N LYS A 9 -14.80 11.51 -3.09
CA LYS A 9 -13.96 10.42 -3.62
C LYS A 9 -14.82 9.25 -4.11
N LYS A 10 -15.83 8.82 -3.33
CA LYS A 10 -16.77 7.76 -3.73
C LYS A 10 -17.47 8.10 -5.04
N THR A 11 -18.08 9.29 -5.14
CA THR A 11 -18.81 9.69 -6.35
C THR A 11 -17.91 9.68 -7.58
N LEU A 12 -16.68 10.17 -7.47
CA LEU A 12 -15.72 10.18 -8.58
C LEU A 12 -15.26 8.77 -8.97
N VAL A 13 -14.90 7.94 -7.99
CA VAL A 13 -14.50 6.54 -8.25
C VAL A 13 -15.64 5.76 -8.90
N ASP A 14 -16.88 5.96 -8.44
CA ASP A 14 -18.05 5.32 -9.03
C ASP A 14 -18.29 5.75 -10.47
N SER A 15 -18.13 7.04 -10.78
CA SER A 15 -18.29 7.53 -12.15
C SER A 15 -17.23 6.93 -13.08
N ILE A 16 -15.97 6.89 -12.64
CA ILE A 16 -14.87 6.27 -13.41
C ILE A 16 -15.14 4.78 -13.63
N ARG A 17 -15.52 4.05 -12.58
CA ARG A 17 -15.85 2.62 -12.70
C ARG A 17 -16.99 2.38 -13.68
N LYS A 18 -18.01 3.23 -13.66
CA LYS A 18 -19.15 3.14 -14.58
C LYS A 18 -18.71 3.37 -16.02
N GLU A 19 -17.91 4.40 -16.27
CA GLU A 19 -17.37 4.73 -17.60
C GLU A 19 -16.50 3.60 -18.14
N VAL A 20 -15.50 3.16 -17.37
CA VAL A 20 -14.62 2.05 -17.75
C VAL A 20 -15.40 0.76 -18.00
N ALA A 21 -16.41 0.46 -17.18
CA ALA A 21 -17.26 -0.72 -17.38
C ALA A 21 -18.13 -0.62 -18.66
N GLN A 22 -18.57 0.58 -19.03
CA GLN A 22 -19.32 0.80 -20.29
C GLN A 22 -18.45 0.57 -21.53
N GLU A 23 -17.15 0.81 -21.42
CA GLU A 23 -16.15 0.52 -22.46
C GLU A 23 -15.63 -0.93 -22.39
N GLY A 24 -16.14 -1.75 -21.46
CA GLY A 24 -15.72 -3.14 -21.30
C GLY A 24 -14.37 -3.32 -20.61
N GLY A 25 -13.87 -2.31 -19.90
CA GLY A 25 -12.64 -2.35 -19.13
C GLY A 25 -12.82 -2.85 -17.68
N SER A 26 -11.75 -2.74 -16.89
CA SER A 26 -11.75 -3.07 -15.46
C SER A 26 -10.96 -2.03 -14.66
N VAL A 27 -11.33 -1.85 -13.40
CA VAL A 27 -10.66 -0.91 -12.49
C VAL A 27 -10.03 -1.68 -11.32
N LEU A 28 -8.82 -1.25 -10.96
CA LEU A 28 -8.15 -1.60 -9.72
C LEU A 28 -7.86 -0.29 -8.97
N LEU A 29 -8.31 -0.18 -7.73
CA LEU A 29 -8.13 1.01 -6.91
C LEU A 29 -7.11 0.76 -5.81
N LEU A 30 -5.95 1.40 -5.90
CA LEU A 30 -4.85 1.23 -4.98
C LEU A 30 -4.63 2.49 -4.13
N SER A 31 -4.16 2.32 -2.90
CA SER A 31 -3.71 3.41 -2.03
C SER A 31 -2.20 3.35 -1.84
N GLY A 32 -1.53 4.50 -1.93
CA GLY A 32 -0.11 4.64 -1.65
C GLY A 32 0.25 4.63 -0.16
N GLY A 33 -0.70 4.46 0.76
CA GLY A 33 -0.45 4.49 2.21
C GLY A 33 -0.57 5.89 2.82
N ASP A 34 -0.06 6.06 4.03
CA ASP A 34 -0.17 7.26 4.88
C ASP A 34 -1.63 7.71 5.03
N ILE A 35 -2.46 6.79 5.52
CA ILE A 35 -3.85 7.07 5.89
C ILE A 35 -3.91 7.68 7.29
N ASN A 36 -2.96 7.31 8.14
CA ASN A 36 -2.79 7.85 9.48
C ASN A 36 -2.16 9.25 9.44
N THR A 37 -2.47 10.03 10.48
CA THR A 37 -1.85 11.31 10.82
C THR A 37 -2.15 12.46 9.86
N GLY A 38 -2.65 13.58 10.40
CA GLY A 38 -2.74 14.87 9.69
C GLY A 38 -4.11 15.53 9.72
N VAL A 39 -5.14 14.85 10.22
CA VAL A 39 -6.48 15.43 10.45
C VAL A 39 -6.91 15.10 11.87
N PRO A 40 -7.10 16.09 12.76
CA PRO A 40 -7.38 15.83 14.18
C PRO A 40 -8.54 14.88 14.44
N GLU A 41 -9.61 14.94 13.64
CA GLU A 41 -10.73 14.00 13.79
C GLU A 41 -10.40 12.56 13.40
N SER A 42 -9.45 12.32 12.49
CA SER A 42 -8.93 10.99 12.16
C SER A 42 -7.99 10.49 13.24
N ASP A 43 -7.06 11.35 13.66
CA ASP A 43 -6.01 11.04 14.63
C ASP A 43 -6.61 10.63 15.99
N LEU A 44 -7.70 11.30 16.43
CA LEU A 44 -8.44 10.95 17.66
C LEU A 44 -9.21 9.62 17.59
N GLN A 45 -9.31 9.01 16.41
CA GLN A 45 -10.07 7.79 16.15
C GLN A 45 -9.22 6.70 15.49
N ASP A 46 -7.88 6.79 15.60
CA ASP A 46 -6.94 5.82 15.02
C ASP A 46 -7.20 5.55 13.53
N ALA A 47 -7.65 6.55 12.77
CA ALA A 47 -8.06 6.45 11.37
C ALA A 47 -9.19 5.42 11.08
N GLU A 48 -9.95 4.96 12.07
CA GLU A 48 -11.12 4.09 11.87
C GLU A 48 -12.11 4.63 10.81
N PRO A 49 -12.56 5.90 10.86
CA PRO A 49 -13.49 6.41 9.85
C PRO A 49 -12.90 6.40 8.44
N ASP A 50 -11.59 6.53 8.30
CA ASP A 50 -10.88 6.56 7.02
C ASP A 50 -10.85 5.17 6.39
N PHE A 51 -10.46 4.14 7.14
CA PHE A 51 -10.51 2.74 6.64
C PHE A 51 -11.94 2.30 6.33
N ARG A 52 -12.94 2.72 7.12
CA ARG A 52 -14.35 2.48 6.80
C ARG A 52 -14.79 3.21 5.53
N GLY A 53 -14.33 4.44 5.32
CA GLY A 53 -14.53 5.20 4.08
C GLY A 53 -13.92 4.50 2.87
N MET A 54 -12.68 4.02 3.00
CA MET A 54 -11.99 3.26 1.96
C MET A 54 -12.72 1.96 1.63
N ASN A 55 -13.28 1.26 2.61
CA ASN A 55 -14.13 0.08 2.37
C ASN A 55 -15.38 0.41 1.55
N LEU A 56 -16.04 1.55 1.85
CA LEU A 56 -17.22 1.98 1.11
C LEU A 56 -16.87 2.34 -0.33
N ILE A 57 -15.69 2.94 -0.56
CA ILE A 57 -15.17 3.21 -1.91
C ILE A 57 -14.75 1.93 -2.62
N GLY A 58 -14.30 0.93 -1.87
CA GLY A 58 -13.86 -0.35 -2.40
C GLY A 58 -12.43 -0.29 -2.92
N TYR A 59 -11.48 0.14 -2.09
CA TYR A 59 -10.05 -0.05 -2.39
C TYR A 59 -9.73 -1.54 -2.50
N ASP A 60 -8.82 -1.88 -3.40
CA ASP A 60 -8.40 -3.25 -3.69
C ASP A 60 -7.16 -3.64 -2.87
N ALA A 61 -6.23 -2.71 -2.65
CA ALA A 61 -5.08 -2.87 -1.76
C ALA A 61 -4.48 -1.51 -1.37
N MET A 62 -3.59 -1.53 -0.38
CA MET A 62 -2.89 -0.35 0.09
C MET A 62 -1.43 -0.70 0.42
N ALA A 63 -0.48 0.15 0.03
CA ALA A 63 0.88 0.10 0.55
C ALA A 63 0.90 0.55 2.03
N VAL A 64 1.68 -0.11 2.89
CA VAL A 64 1.93 0.41 4.24
C VAL A 64 2.85 1.63 4.11
N GLY A 65 2.40 2.79 4.57
CA GLY A 65 3.21 4.02 4.63
C GLY A 65 4.01 4.14 5.92
N ASN A 66 4.76 5.23 6.06
CA ASN A 66 5.52 5.47 7.29
C ASN A 66 4.62 5.95 8.43
N HIS A 67 3.56 6.72 8.16
CA HIS A 67 2.67 7.23 9.20
C HIS A 67 1.76 6.14 9.79
N GLU A 68 1.65 4.97 9.13
CA GLU A 68 1.06 3.77 9.75
C GLU A 68 1.81 3.29 11.00
N PHE A 69 3.06 3.73 11.20
CA PHE A 69 3.87 3.44 12.36
C PHE A 69 3.94 4.59 13.39
N ASP A 70 3.13 5.64 13.24
CA ASP A 70 3.03 6.70 14.27
C ASP A 70 2.34 6.18 15.54
N ASN A 71 1.53 5.13 15.39
CA ASN A 71 0.86 4.42 16.47
C ASN A 71 1.52 3.06 16.72
N PRO A 72 1.35 2.46 17.92
CA PRO A 72 1.84 1.11 18.20
C PRO A 72 1.31 0.09 17.19
N LEU A 73 2.09 -0.96 16.89
CA LEU A 73 1.73 -2.00 15.92
C LEU A 73 0.34 -2.63 16.19
N THR A 74 -0.11 -2.68 17.46
CA THR A 74 -1.44 -3.17 17.82
C THR A 74 -2.58 -2.36 17.21
N VAL A 75 -2.41 -1.04 17.05
CA VAL A 75 -3.36 -0.16 16.37
C VAL A 75 -3.37 -0.48 14.88
N LEU A 76 -2.20 -0.63 14.26
CA LEU A 76 -2.09 -1.02 12.85
C LEU A 76 -2.73 -2.39 12.56
N ARG A 77 -2.55 -3.38 13.46
CA ARG A 77 -3.26 -4.67 13.37
C ARG A 77 -4.78 -4.53 13.55
N GLN A 78 -5.24 -3.52 14.27
CA GLN A 78 -6.67 -3.23 14.39
C GLN A 78 -7.22 -2.59 13.12
N GLN A 79 -6.44 -1.72 12.48
CA GLN A 79 -6.75 -1.12 11.18
C GLN A 79 -6.86 -2.18 10.07
N GLU A 80 -5.97 -3.17 10.05
CA GLU A 80 -6.07 -4.33 9.14
C GLU A 80 -7.38 -5.12 9.32
N LYS A 81 -7.95 -5.16 10.54
CA LYS A 81 -9.25 -5.81 10.79
C LYS A 81 -10.43 -4.96 10.33
N TRP A 82 -10.30 -3.63 10.35
CA TRP A 82 -11.33 -2.74 9.83
C TRP A 82 -11.34 -2.74 8.30
N ALA A 83 -10.17 -2.78 7.67
CA ALA A 83 -10.04 -2.80 6.22
C ALA A 83 -10.54 -4.11 5.61
N LYS A 84 -11.20 -3.99 4.45
CA LYS A 84 -11.66 -5.14 3.63
C LYS A 84 -10.70 -5.45 2.49
N PHE A 85 -9.52 -4.85 2.52
CA PHE A 85 -8.46 -4.97 1.52
C PHE A 85 -7.12 -5.19 2.25
N PRO A 86 -6.16 -5.87 1.61
CA PRO A 86 -4.87 -6.16 2.23
C PRO A 86 -3.99 -4.91 2.33
N PHE A 87 -3.23 -4.86 3.43
CA PHE A 87 -2.10 -3.95 3.59
C PHE A 87 -0.86 -4.68 3.07
N LEU A 88 -0.14 -4.04 2.17
CA LEU A 88 0.96 -4.64 1.43
C LEU A 88 2.27 -3.96 1.78
N SER A 89 3.26 -4.77 2.16
CA SER A 89 4.65 -4.35 2.23
C SER A 89 5.56 -5.57 2.21
N ALA A 90 6.44 -5.63 1.22
CA ALA A 90 7.36 -6.74 1.04
C ALA A 90 8.63 -6.61 1.89
N ASN A 91 9.01 -5.38 2.24
CA ASN A 91 10.33 -5.07 2.79
C ASN A 91 10.31 -4.81 4.31
N ILE A 92 9.22 -5.12 5.00
CA ILE A 92 9.11 -4.98 6.46
C ILE A 92 9.16 -6.36 7.10
N TYR A 93 10.17 -6.57 7.95
CA TYR A 93 10.52 -7.84 8.55
C TYR A 93 10.56 -7.78 10.07
N GLN A 94 10.24 -8.89 10.70
CA GLN A 94 10.44 -9.08 12.12
C GLN A 94 11.86 -9.59 12.32
N LYS A 95 12.68 -8.87 13.11
CA LYS A 95 14.11 -9.20 13.27
C LYS A 95 14.31 -10.56 13.91
N SER A 96 13.50 -10.89 14.91
CA SER A 96 13.61 -12.13 15.68
C SER A 96 13.30 -13.40 14.89
N THR A 97 12.39 -13.34 13.92
CA THR A 97 11.94 -14.50 13.13
C THR A 97 12.46 -14.49 11.69
N GLY A 98 12.80 -13.32 11.16
CA GLY A 98 13.11 -13.14 9.74
C GLY A 98 11.89 -13.22 8.83
N GLU A 99 10.68 -13.20 9.39
CA GLU A 99 9.41 -13.26 8.64
C GLU A 99 8.91 -11.85 8.27
N ARG A 100 8.19 -11.75 7.15
CA ARG A 100 7.55 -10.51 6.71
C ARG A 100 6.39 -10.15 7.64
N LEU A 101 6.28 -8.88 8.06
CA LEU A 101 5.18 -8.40 8.91
C LEU A 101 3.84 -8.28 8.17
N PHE A 102 3.89 -8.09 6.85
CA PHE A 102 2.73 -7.88 5.99
C PHE A 102 2.79 -8.82 4.80
N LYS A 103 1.67 -8.93 4.09
CA LYS A 103 1.67 -9.63 2.81
C LYS A 103 2.55 -8.85 1.82
N PRO A 104 3.50 -9.51 1.13
CA PRO A 104 4.37 -8.82 0.19
C PRO A 104 3.64 -8.39 -1.09
N TRP A 105 2.61 -9.14 -1.49
CA TRP A 105 1.77 -8.84 -2.66
C TRP A 105 0.34 -9.37 -2.50
N ALA A 106 -0.53 -8.94 -3.42
CA ALA A 106 -1.83 -9.54 -3.66
C ALA A 106 -2.02 -9.80 -5.16
N ILE A 107 -2.71 -10.90 -5.50
CA ILE A 107 -3.07 -11.25 -6.88
C ILE A 107 -4.54 -10.89 -7.13
N PHE A 108 -4.78 -10.19 -8.23
CA PHE A 108 -6.11 -9.83 -8.70
C PHE A 108 -6.30 -10.36 -10.11
N THR A 109 -7.46 -10.96 -10.37
CA THR A 109 -7.88 -11.26 -11.73
C THR A 109 -8.93 -10.23 -12.14
N ARG A 110 -8.69 -9.59 -13.29
CA ARG A 110 -9.65 -8.67 -13.92
C ARG A 110 -9.81 -9.12 -15.36
N GLN A 111 -11.02 -9.54 -15.70
CA GLN A 111 -11.28 -10.30 -16.93
C GLN A 111 -10.37 -11.53 -16.94
N ASP A 112 -9.58 -11.74 -17.99
CA ASP A 112 -8.63 -12.86 -18.09
C ASP A 112 -7.19 -12.44 -17.79
N ILE A 113 -6.96 -11.24 -17.25
CA ILE A 113 -5.63 -10.71 -16.91
C ILE A 113 -5.36 -10.93 -15.41
N LYS A 114 -4.26 -11.62 -15.10
CA LYS A 114 -3.73 -11.81 -13.74
C LYS A 114 -2.75 -10.69 -13.41
N ILE A 115 -3.11 -9.88 -12.42
CA ILE A 115 -2.37 -8.71 -11.97
C ILE A 115 -1.80 -8.99 -10.58
N ALA A 116 -0.49 -8.92 -10.42
CA ALA A 116 0.15 -8.91 -9.11
C ALA A 116 0.38 -7.47 -8.65
N VAL A 117 0.00 -7.14 -7.42
CA VAL A 117 0.29 -5.85 -6.80
C VAL A 117 1.27 -6.07 -5.65
N ILE A 118 2.47 -5.51 -5.75
CA ILE A 118 3.52 -5.54 -4.72
C ILE A 118 3.40 -4.29 -3.86
N GLY A 119 3.52 -4.43 -2.54
CA GLY A 119 3.63 -3.28 -1.62
C GLY A 119 5.09 -2.99 -1.24
N LEU A 120 5.48 -1.72 -1.20
CA LEU A 120 6.81 -1.29 -0.72
C LEU A 120 6.69 -0.05 0.17
N THR A 121 7.46 -0.03 1.25
CA THR A 121 7.51 1.08 2.23
C THR A 121 8.93 1.64 2.27
N THR A 122 9.10 2.96 2.36
CA THR A 122 10.43 3.58 2.50
C THR A 122 11.23 2.95 3.65
N ASP A 123 12.54 2.73 3.45
CA ASP A 123 13.44 2.27 4.51
C ASP A 123 13.84 3.38 5.50
N ASP A 124 13.47 4.64 5.20
CA ASP A 124 13.65 5.77 6.11
C ASP A 124 12.67 5.74 7.29
N THR A 125 11.58 4.94 7.26
CA THR A 125 10.63 4.80 8.37
C THR A 125 11.32 4.49 9.69
N ALA A 126 12.33 3.61 9.68
CA ALA A 126 13.10 3.24 10.86
C ALA A 126 13.92 4.41 11.45
N LYS A 127 14.25 5.42 10.63
CA LYS A 127 15.01 6.61 11.05
C LYS A 127 14.12 7.72 11.57
N ILE A 128 12.92 7.86 11.01
CA ILE A 128 12.02 8.99 11.29
C ILE A 128 10.98 8.70 12.38
N GLY A 129 10.56 7.44 12.53
CA GLY A 129 9.53 7.07 13.50
C GLY A 129 10.09 6.83 14.91
N ASN A 130 9.20 6.41 15.83
CA ASN A 130 9.58 6.14 17.22
C ASN A 130 10.42 4.85 17.33
N PRO A 131 11.69 4.91 17.79
CA PRO A 131 12.55 3.73 17.93
C PRO A 131 11.94 2.62 18.81
N GLU A 132 11.12 2.96 19.80
CA GLU A 132 10.48 1.97 20.69
C GLU A 132 9.60 0.99 19.90
N TYR A 133 8.92 1.46 18.86
CA TYR A 133 8.05 0.65 18.01
C TYR A 133 8.81 -0.24 17.04
N PHE A 134 10.11 0.02 16.81
CA PHE A 134 10.93 -0.67 15.81
C PHE A 134 11.97 -1.62 16.38
N THR A 135 11.95 -1.86 17.69
CA THR A 135 12.96 -2.69 18.36
C THR A 135 13.11 -4.06 17.68
N ASP A 136 12.00 -4.70 17.31
CA ASP A 136 11.95 -5.99 16.59
C ASP A 136 11.49 -5.87 15.12
N ILE A 137 11.53 -4.66 14.54
CA ILE A 137 11.11 -4.40 13.15
C ILE A 137 12.31 -3.91 12.33
N GLU A 138 12.48 -4.47 11.14
CA GLU A 138 13.49 -4.11 10.15
C GLU A 138 12.82 -3.67 8.86
N PHE A 139 13.23 -2.52 8.33
CA PHE A 139 12.85 -2.05 7.00
C PHE A 139 14.03 -2.28 6.06
N ARG A 140 13.88 -3.21 5.13
CA ARG A 140 14.90 -3.53 4.12
C ARG A 140 14.81 -2.56 2.95
N LYS A 141 15.91 -2.47 2.19
CA LYS A 141 15.98 -1.65 0.97
C LYS A 141 14.89 -2.07 -0.02
N PRO A 142 13.94 -1.19 -0.36
CA PRO A 142 12.78 -1.60 -1.13
C PRO A 142 13.12 -2.06 -2.56
N ALA A 143 14.09 -1.40 -3.22
CA ALA A 143 14.53 -1.80 -4.56
C ALA A 143 15.13 -3.22 -4.62
N GLU A 144 15.88 -3.62 -3.60
CA GLU A 144 16.46 -4.97 -3.56
C GLU A 144 15.38 -6.01 -3.24
N GLU A 145 14.45 -5.68 -2.34
CA GLU A 145 13.32 -6.55 -2.03
C GLU A 145 12.38 -6.71 -3.23
N ALA A 146 12.13 -5.64 -3.99
CA ALA A 146 11.30 -5.67 -5.19
C ALA A 146 11.84 -6.67 -6.23
N LYS A 147 13.17 -6.70 -6.45
CA LYS A 147 13.80 -7.68 -7.36
C LYS A 147 13.54 -9.11 -6.91
N VAL A 148 13.67 -9.39 -5.62
CA VAL A 148 13.40 -10.73 -5.04
C VAL A 148 11.95 -11.11 -5.24
N VAL A 149 11.02 -10.22 -4.89
CA VAL A 149 9.58 -10.46 -5.02
C VAL A 149 9.14 -10.66 -6.48
N ILE A 150 9.67 -9.87 -7.41
CA ILE A 150 9.35 -10.02 -8.84
C ILE A 150 9.82 -11.39 -9.34
N GLN A 151 11.00 -11.86 -8.91
CA GLN A 151 11.48 -13.20 -9.25
C GLN A 151 10.54 -14.27 -8.66
N GLU A 152 10.15 -14.16 -7.39
CA GLU A 152 9.19 -15.08 -6.74
C GLU A 152 7.85 -15.14 -7.49
N LEU A 153 7.29 -13.97 -7.86
CA LEU A 153 6.05 -13.87 -8.63
C LEU A 153 6.15 -14.52 -10.00
N ASN A 154 7.24 -14.27 -10.73
CA ASN A 154 7.46 -14.83 -12.07
C ASN A 154 7.63 -16.36 -12.04
N MET A 155 8.21 -16.91 -10.97
CA MET A 155 8.36 -18.36 -10.83
C MET A 155 7.07 -19.06 -10.42
N ASN A 156 6.35 -18.48 -9.45
CA ASN A 156 5.26 -19.17 -8.76
C ASN A 156 3.87 -18.78 -9.27
N GLU A 157 3.60 -17.48 -9.43
CA GLU A 157 2.27 -16.95 -9.73
C GLU A 157 2.05 -16.70 -11.22
N LYS A 158 3.12 -16.34 -11.94
CA LYS A 158 3.13 -15.99 -13.37
C LYS A 158 2.01 -15.00 -13.72
N PRO A 159 2.02 -13.78 -13.13
CA PRO A 159 1.10 -12.72 -13.50
C PRO A 159 1.40 -12.17 -14.88
N ASP A 160 0.38 -11.70 -15.58
CA ASP A 160 0.52 -11.00 -16.86
C ASP A 160 1.03 -9.57 -16.63
N VAL A 161 0.67 -8.97 -15.50
CA VAL A 161 1.07 -7.60 -15.12
C VAL A 161 1.53 -7.59 -13.66
N ILE A 162 2.62 -6.90 -13.38
CA ILE A 162 3.09 -6.59 -12.03
C ILE A 162 3.03 -5.08 -11.81
N ILE A 163 2.31 -4.66 -10.77
CA ILE A 163 2.21 -3.27 -10.33
C ILE A 163 2.88 -3.14 -8.97
N ALA A 164 3.68 -2.10 -8.77
CA ALA A 164 4.15 -1.71 -7.45
C ALA A 164 3.26 -0.58 -6.90
N THR A 165 2.67 -0.78 -5.72
CA THR A 165 2.08 0.29 -4.91
C THR A 165 3.08 0.62 -3.81
N THR A 166 3.61 1.84 -3.82
CA THR A 166 4.77 2.20 -3.01
C THR A 166 4.50 3.42 -2.15
N HIS A 167 5.20 3.48 -1.02
CA HIS A 167 5.29 4.64 -0.16
C HIS A 167 6.77 5.06 -0.02
N MET A 168 7.37 5.49 -1.12
CA MET A 168 8.83 5.71 -1.24
C MET A 168 9.23 7.15 -1.56
N GLY A 169 8.26 8.05 -1.76
CA GLY A 169 8.49 9.41 -2.25
C GLY A 169 8.90 9.44 -3.73
N HIS A 170 8.56 10.53 -4.44
CA HIS A 170 9.01 10.78 -5.81
C HIS A 170 10.07 11.89 -5.81
N TYR A 171 11.22 11.64 -6.42
CA TYR A 171 12.31 12.61 -6.52
C TYR A 171 12.81 12.68 -7.96
N ASP A 172 12.77 13.88 -8.57
CA ASP A 172 13.08 14.12 -9.99
C ASP A 172 14.45 13.57 -10.42
N ASN A 173 15.40 13.51 -9.48
CA ASN A 173 16.71 12.90 -9.66
C ASN A 173 16.95 12.02 -8.44
N GLY A 174 17.13 10.70 -8.64
CA GLY A 174 17.35 9.68 -7.60
C GLY A 174 18.60 9.86 -6.71
N ASP A 175 19.12 11.09 -6.60
CA ASP A 175 20.28 11.48 -5.80
C ASP A 175 19.93 11.73 -4.32
N HIS A 176 18.63 11.84 -3.98
CA HIS A 176 18.18 12.13 -2.60
C HIS A 176 17.09 11.19 -2.06
N GLY A 177 16.60 10.23 -2.86
CA GLY A 177 15.69 9.16 -2.42
C GLY A 177 16.34 7.81 -2.64
N SER A 178 16.33 6.94 -1.65
CA SER A 178 16.81 5.56 -1.76
C SER A 178 15.92 4.74 -2.72
N ASN A 179 16.18 4.88 -4.02
CA ASN A 179 15.86 3.97 -5.12
C ASN A 179 14.46 3.31 -5.12
N ALA A 180 13.57 3.82 -5.97
CA ALA A 180 12.84 2.98 -6.94
C ALA A 180 12.49 3.81 -8.18
N PRO A 181 12.86 3.40 -9.41
CA PRO A 181 12.05 3.72 -10.58
C PRO A 181 10.74 2.95 -10.40
N GLY A 182 9.71 3.62 -9.91
CA GLY A 182 8.54 2.94 -9.37
C GLY A 182 7.24 3.74 -9.42
N ASP A 183 7.19 4.79 -10.24
CA ASP A 183 5.92 5.26 -10.79
C ASP A 183 5.80 4.64 -12.19
N VAL A 184 5.07 3.52 -12.26
CA VAL A 184 4.53 2.88 -13.47
C VAL A 184 5.41 2.99 -14.72
N GLU A 185 6.39 2.08 -14.89
CA GLU A 185 6.80 1.69 -16.26
C GLU A 185 5.77 0.68 -16.80
N ILE A 186 4.96 1.12 -17.77
CA ILE A 186 4.11 0.24 -18.58
C ILE A 186 5.04 -0.44 -19.59
N GLY A 187 5.49 -1.65 -19.28
CA GLY A 187 6.20 -2.51 -20.22
C GLY A 187 5.21 -3.16 -21.19
N ALA A 188 5.42 -2.93 -22.49
CA ALA A 188 4.82 -3.67 -23.60
C ALA A 188 5.48 -5.05 -23.78
#